data_AF-A0A1X9LQF2-F1
#
_entry.id   AF-A0A1X9LQF2-F1
#
_cell.length_a   1.000
_cell.length_b   1.000
_cell.length_c   1.000
_cell.angle_alpha   90.00
_cell.angle_beta   90.00
_cell.angle_gamma   90.00
#
_symmetry.space_group_name_H-M   'P 1'
#
loop_
_entity.id
_entity.type
_entity.pdbx_description
1 polymer ?
#
loop_
_entity_poly.entity_id
_entity_poly.type
_entity_poly.pdbx_seq_one_letter_code
_entity_poly.pdbx_strand_id
1 'polypeptide(L)'
;MLGIIITGLVYETILAPLVHPEGWALAATIGFHYISPWATLIGWLIFGPRPRMSWGAAAAAFIWPIAWLVYTFVHGAVTSWYPYPFLDVTLIGFADSVRNCLVVLLIAMVIAAILTLLDKRLPSLVR
;
A
#
# COMPACT_ATOMS: atom_id res chain seq x y z
N MET A 1 -2.84 -4.39 7.70
CA MET A 1 -1.88 -5.29 7.03
C MET A 1 -1.66 -4.91 5.57
N LEU A 2 -2.66 -5.02 4.68
CA LEU A 2 -2.47 -4.69 3.24
C LEU A 2 -1.85 -3.31 3.02
N GLY A 3 -2.45 -2.25 3.57
CA GLY A 3 -1.91 -0.89 3.44
C GLY A 3 -0.48 -0.75 3.94
N ILE A 4 -0.14 -1.36 5.08
CA ILE A 4 1.21 -1.34 5.65
C ILE A 4 2.24 -1.99 4.69
N ILE A 5 1.89 -3.14 4.08
CA ILE A 5 2.76 -3.80 3.11
C ILE A 5 2.93 -2.93 1.85
N ILE A 6 1.84 -2.37 1.34
CA ILE A 6 1.87 -1.49 0.16
C ILE A 6 2.68 -0.21 0.44
N THR A 7 2.57 0.38 1.62
CA THR A 7 3.40 1.51 2.05
C THR A 7 4.89 1.18 1.93
N GLY A 8 5.34 0.04 2.46
CA GLY A 8 6.74 -0.37 2.34
C GLY A 8 7.18 -0.62 0.89
N LEU A 9 6.36 -1.33 0.11
CA LEU A 9 6.68 -1.65 -1.29
C LEU A 9 6.74 -0.42 -2.19
N VAL A 10 5.73 0.46 -2.12
CA VAL A 10 5.68 1.69 -2.92
C VAL A 10 6.82 2.61 -2.52
N TYR A 11 7.12 2.72 -1.22
CA TYR A 11 8.25 3.52 -0.79
C TYR A 11 9.56 2.99 -1.37
N GLU A 12 9.91 1.73 -1.12
CA GLU A 12 11.19 1.18 -1.55
C GLU A 12 11.38 1.22 -3.07
N THR A 13 10.33 0.91 -3.83
CA THR A 13 10.44 0.76 -5.29
C THR A 13 10.25 2.05 -6.07
N ILE A 14 9.49 3.03 -5.53
CA ILE A 14 9.11 4.25 -6.25
C ILE A 14 9.66 5.50 -5.56
N LEU A 15 9.52 5.61 -4.24
CA LEU A 15 9.78 6.87 -3.54
C LEU A 15 11.19 6.98 -2.97
N ALA A 16 11.80 5.89 -2.52
CA ALA A 16 13.12 5.87 -1.89
C ALA A 16 14.22 6.48 -2.78
N PRO A 17 14.23 6.28 -4.11
CA PRO A 17 15.19 6.95 -4.99
C PRO A 17 14.99 8.48 -5.10
N LEU A 18 13.83 9.00 -4.68
CA LEU A 18 13.42 10.39 -4.86
C LEU A 18 13.58 11.24 -3.60
N VAL A 19 13.82 10.61 -2.44
CA VAL A 19 13.89 11.31 -1.15
C VAL A 19 15.18 10.98 -0.41
N HIS A 20 15.70 11.96 0.32
CA HIS A 20 16.90 11.82 1.15
C HIS A 20 16.58 12.27 2.58
N PRO A 21 15.84 11.44 3.36
CA PRO A 21 15.42 11.82 4.69
C PRO A 21 16.61 11.84 5.67
N GLU A 22 16.63 12.82 6.56
CA GLU A 22 17.65 12.99 7.59
C GLU A 22 17.02 13.18 8.99
N GLY A 23 17.82 13.00 10.05
CA GLY A 23 17.39 13.18 11.43
C GLY A 23 16.12 12.38 11.79
N TRP A 24 15.12 13.07 12.34
CA TRP A 24 13.85 12.43 12.71
C TRP A 24 13.04 11.92 11.51
N ALA A 25 13.18 12.52 10.33
CA ALA A 25 12.53 12.04 9.12
C ALA A 25 13.11 10.68 8.68
N LEU A 26 14.42 10.49 8.84
CA LEU A 26 15.06 9.20 8.58
C LEU A 26 14.57 8.13 9.56
N ALA A 27 14.51 8.45 10.86
CA ALA A 27 14.01 7.53 11.87
C ALA A 27 12.56 7.10 11.59
N ALA A 28 11.69 8.06 11.25
CA ALA A 28 10.31 7.77 10.86
C ALA A 28 10.24 6.93 9.59
N THR A 29 11.08 7.22 8.59
CA THR A 29 11.15 6.45 7.35
C THR A 29 11.51 5.00 7.62
N ILE A 30 12.56 4.75 8.41
CA ILE A 30 12.99 3.42 8.83
C ILE A 30 11.84 2.70 9.56
N GLY A 31 11.21 3.37 10.52
CA GLY A 31 10.10 2.80 11.29
C GLY A 31 8.91 2.40 10.41
N PHE A 32 8.39 3.32 9.60
CA PHE A 32 7.13 3.14 8.87
C PHE A 32 7.26 2.40 7.54
N HIS A 33 8.39 2.52 6.84
CA HIS A 33 8.56 1.96 5.49
C HIS A 33 9.42 0.70 5.46
N TYR A 34 10.25 0.47 6.48
CA TYR A 34 11.10 -0.71 6.55
C TYR A 34 10.73 -1.65 7.70
N ILE A 35 10.69 -1.18 8.95
CA ILE A 35 10.47 -2.05 10.10
C ILE A 35 9.00 -2.51 10.18
N SER A 36 8.06 -1.56 10.22
CA SER A 36 6.64 -1.86 10.41
C SER A 36 6.06 -2.84 9.38
N PRO A 37 6.36 -2.72 8.07
CA PRO A 37 5.84 -3.64 7.06
C PRO A 37 6.25 -5.09 7.29
N TRP A 38 7.54 -5.34 7.50
CA TRP A 38 8.06 -6.68 7.68
C TRP A 38 7.71 -7.26 9.04
N ALA A 39 7.79 -6.45 10.11
CA ALA A 39 7.37 -6.89 11.44
C ALA A 39 5.88 -7.27 11.48
N THR A 40 5.02 -6.49 10.81
CA THR A 40 3.58 -6.78 10.71
C THR A 40 3.34 -8.10 9.95
N LEU A 41 4.01 -8.30 8.82
CA LEU A 41 3.86 -9.53 8.03
C LEU A 41 4.37 -10.76 8.79
N ILE A 42 5.56 -10.68 9.40
CA ILE A 42 6.16 -11.77 10.19
C ILE A 42 5.29 -12.09 11.40
N GLY A 43 4.86 -11.08 12.15
CA GLY A 43 3.97 -11.26 13.29
C GLY A 43 2.64 -11.89 12.88
N TRP A 44 2.06 -11.42 11.76
CA TRP A 44 0.86 -12.02 11.20
C TRP A 44 1.08 -13.46 10.71
N LEU A 45 2.26 -13.85 10.22
CA LEU A 45 2.58 -15.23 9.83
C LEU A 45 2.80 -16.16 11.02
N ILE A 46 3.34 -15.66 12.14
CA ILE A 46 3.64 -16.48 13.32
C ILE A 46 2.41 -16.66 14.21
N PHE A 47 1.77 -15.56 14.66
CA PHE A 47 0.94 -15.63 15.88
C PHE A 47 -0.53 -16.06 15.66
N GLY A 48 -1.23 -15.67 14.59
CA GLY A 48 -2.69 -15.89 14.50
C GLY A 48 -3.48 -15.16 15.61
N PRO A 49 -4.70 -15.58 16.02
CA PRO A 49 -5.61 -16.60 15.47
C PRO A 49 -5.99 -16.45 13.99
N ARG A 50 -6.44 -17.56 13.40
CA ARG A 50 -6.87 -17.70 11.99
C ARG A 50 -8.05 -18.67 11.87
N PRO A 51 -8.97 -18.48 10.89
CA PRO A 51 -9.00 -17.38 9.93
C PRO A 51 -9.56 -16.08 10.53
N ARG A 52 -9.04 -14.94 10.08
CA ARG A 52 -9.51 -13.57 10.38
C ARG A 52 -9.90 -12.77 9.13
N MET A 53 -9.49 -13.22 7.94
CA MET A 53 -9.68 -12.49 6.69
C MET A 53 -10.81 -13.12 5.86
N SER A 54 -11.85 -12.31 5.57
CA SER A 54 -12.89 -12.67 4.61
C SER A 54 -12.63 -12.00 3.25
N TRP A 55 -13.13 -12.60 2.17
CA TRP A 55 -13.07 -11.99 0.84
C TRP A 55 -13.80 -10.66 0.78
N GLY A 56 -14.92 -10.53 1.52
CA GLY A 56 -15.66 -9.27 1.63
C GLY A 56 -14.85 -8.16 2.32
N ALA A 57 -14.14 -8.49 3.41
CA ALA A 57 -13.26 -7.53 4.07
C ALA A 57 -12.05 -7.15 3.20
N ALA A 58 -11.48 -8.12 2.47
CA ALA A 58 -10.39 -7.86 1.52
C ALA A 58 -10.84 -6.92 0.39
N ALA A 59 -12.04 -7.12 -0.17
CA ALA A 59 -12.61 -6.22 -1.17
C ALA A 59 -12.92 -4.83 -0.60
N ALA A 60 -13.52 -4.76 0.59
CA ALA A 60 -13.84 -3.50 1.26
C ALA A 60 -12.60 -2.65 1.57
N ALA A 61 -11.44 -3.28 1.78
CA ALA A 61 -10.17 -2.57 1.99
C ALA A 61 -9.76 -1.67 0.80
N PHE A 62 -10.27 -1.93 -0.41
CA PHE A 62 -10.00 -1.11 -1.60
C PHE A 62 -10.87 0.14 -1.71
N ILE A 63 -11.95 0.25 -0.93
CA ILE A 63 -12.82 1.43 -0.93
C ILE A 63 -12.01 2.70 -0.65
N TRP A 64 -11.19 2.65 0.40
CA TRP A 64 -10.38 3.80 0.82
C TRP A 64 -9.33 4.25 -0.23
N PRO A 65 -8.43 3.39 -0.74
CA PRO A 65 -7.45 3.82 -1.73
C PRO A 65 -8.08 4.27 -3.05
N ILE A 66 -9.19 3.64 -3.48
CA ILE A 66 -9.92 4.09 -4.68
C ILE A 66 -10.53 5.47 -4.45
N ALA A 67 -11.19 5.69 -3.30
CA ALA A 67 -11.74 7.00 -2.95
C ALA A 67 -10.65 8.08 -2.89
N TRP A 68 -9.49 7.76 -2.32
CA TRP A 68 -8.34 8.67 -2.27
C TRP A 68 -7.77 8.97 -3.66
N LEU A 69 -7.68 7.99 -4.56
CA LEU A 69 -7.27 8.22 -5.95
C LEU A 69 -8.25 9.13 -6.68
N VAL A 70 -9.56 8.86 -6.58
CA VAL A 70 -10.59 9.71 -7.19
C VAL A 70 -10.46 11.15 -6.67
N TYR A 71 -10.38 11.32 -5.36
CA TYR A 71 -10.16 12.64 -4.76
C TYR A 71 -8.88 13.31 -5.30
N THR A 72 -7.77 12.57 -5.35
CA THR A 72 -6.46 13.10 -5.78
C THR A 72 -6.48 13.57 -7.23
N PHE A 73 -7.10 12.81 -8.13
CA PHE A 73 -7.24 13.23 -9.53
C PHE A 73 -8.19 14.42 -9.70
N VAL A 74 -9.32 14.45 -8.97
CA VAL A 74 -10.24 15.60 -9.02
C VAL A 74 -9.59 16.86 -8.45
N HIS A 75 -8.97 16.75 -7.28
CA HIS A 75 -8.24 17.84 -6.64
C HIS A 75 -7.11 18.32 -7.54
N GLY A 76 -6.28 17.42 -8.06
CA GLY A 76 -5.17 17.76 -8.95
C GLY A 76 -5.61 18.38 -10.28
N ALA A 77 -6.78 18.03 -10.81
CA ALA A 77 -7.35 18.68 -12.00
C ALA A 77 -7.79 20.13 -11.71
N VAL A 78 -8.17 20.45 -10.47
CA VAL A 78 -8.58 21.81 -10.05
C VAL A 78 -7.39 22.66 -9.62
N THR A 79 -6.39 22.06 -8.94
CA THR A 79 -5.29 22.79 -8.30
C THR A 79 -3.95 22.63 -9.00
N SER A 80 -3.84 21.78 -10.02
CA SER A 80 -2.58 21.38 -10.66
C SER A 80 -1.53 20.81 -9.70
N TRP A 81 -1.95 20.29 -8.54
CA TRP A 81 -1.07 19.72 -7.53
C TRP A 81 -1.39 18.24 -7.30
N TYR A 82 -0.36 17.41 -7.36
CA TYR A 82 -0.43 15.98 -7.12
C TYR A 82 0.60 15.58 -6.04
N PRO A 83 0.26 14.64 -5.15
CA PRO A 83 1.13 14.28 -4.02
C PRO A 83 2.38 13.49 -4.42
N TYR A 84 2.34 12.78 -5.56
CA TYR A 84 3.43 11.91 -5.99
C TYR A 84 3.65 11.96 -7.51
N PRO A 85 4.92 11.93 -7.96
CA PRO A 85 5.25 12.09 -9.38
C PRO A 85 4.75 10.94 -10.25
N PHE A 86 4.60 9.73 -9.71
CA PHE A 86 4.13 8.57 -10.47
C PHE A 86 2.65 8.65 -10.87
N LEU A 87 1.87 9.56 -10.28
CA LEU A 87 0.47 9.81 -10.60
C LEU A 87 0.20 11.28 -10.98
N ASP A 88 1.26 12.07 -11.15
CA ASP A 88 1.15 13.49 -11.46
C ASP A 88 0.85 13.68 -12.94
N VAL A 89 -0.39 14.05 -13.22
CA VAL A 89 -0.88 14.27 -14.58
C VAL A 89 -0.12 15.39 -15.29
N THR A 90 0.39 16.39 -14.56
CA THR A 90 1.14 17.51 -15.13
C THR A 90 2.54 17.11 -15.56
N LEU A 91 3.10 16.06 -14.97
CA LEU A 91 4.45 15.57 -15.25
C LEU A 91 4.47 14.47 -16.31
N ILE A 92 3.57 13.48 -16.19
CA ILE A 92 3.60 12.28 -17.02
C ILE A 92 2.36 12.12 -17.91
N GLY A 93 1.38 13.02 -17.80
CA GLY A 93 0.13 12.94 -18.54
C GLY A 93 -0.90 12.00 -17.89
N PHE A 94 -2.16 12.14 -18.29
CA PHE A 94 -3.29 11.46 -17.64
C PHE A 94 -3.24 9.94 -17.83
N ALA A 95 -2.95 9.47 -19.05
CA ALA A 95 -2.93 8.05 -19.37
C ALA A 95 -1.88 7.28 -18.54
N ASP A 96 -0.67 7.82 -18.45
CA ASP A 96 0.42 7.22 -17.69
C ASP A 96 0.18 7.26 -16.18
N SER A 97 -0.37 8.37 -15.69
CA SER A 97 -0.76 8.50 -14.28
C SER A 97 -1.78 7.44 -13.88
N VAL A 98 -2.85 7.28 -14.67
CA VAL A 98 -3.88 6.25 -14.42
C VAL A 98 -3.28 4.86 -14.53
N ARG A 99 -2.45 4.58 -15.55
CA ARG A 99 -1.79 3.29 -15.70
C ARG A 99 -0.97 2.93 -14.46
N ASN A 100 -0.15 3.84 -13.96
CA ASN A 100 0.70 3.60 -12.79
C ASN A 100 -0.15 3.33 -11.54
N CYS A 101 -1.23 4.09 -11.32
CA CYS A 101 -2.18 3.83 -10.24
C CYS A 101 -2.83 2.44 -10.35
N LEU A 102 -3.24 2.04 -11.56
CA LEU A 102 -3.83 0.71 -11.81
C LEU A 102 -2.83 -0.43 -11.53
N VAL A 103 -1.55 -0.25 -11.88
CA VAL A 103 -0.50 -1.22 -11.55
C VAL A 103 -0.36 -1.39 -10.04
N VAL A 104 -0.32 -0.30 -9.28
CA VAL A 104 -0.26 -0.36 -7.80
C VAL A 104 -1.50 -1.03 -7.22
N LEU A 105 -2.70 -0.71 -7.71
CA LEU A 105 -3.94 -1.35 -7.28
C LEU A 105 -3.96 -2.86 -7.60
N LEU A 106 -3.45 -3.26 -8.78
CA LEU A 106 -3.36 -4.65 -9.17
C LEU A 106 -2.41 -5.43 -8.25
N ILE A 107 -1.23 -4.87 -7.96
CA ILE A 107 -0.27 -5.47 -7.01
C ILE A 107 -0.93 -5.64 -5.63
N ALA A 108 -1.64 -4.61 -5.15
CA ALA A 108 -2.38 -4.68 -3.90
C ALA A 108 -3.46 -5.76 -3.93
N MET A 109 -4.17 -5.93 -5.04
CA MET A 109 -5.21 -6.96 -5.21
C MET A 109 -4.62 -8.37 -5.15
N VAL A 110 -3.49 -8.60 -5.83
CA VAL A 110 -2.76 -9.88 -5.80
C VAL A 110 -2.31 -10.19 -4.37
N ILE A 111 -1.71 -9.21 -3.67
CA ILE A 111 -1.27 -9.38 -2.29
C ILE A 111 -2.46 -9.66 -1.36
N ALA A 112 -3.56 -8.92 -1.49
CA ALA A 112 -4.77 -9.15 -0.70
C ALA A 112 -5.33 -10.56 -0.89
N ALA A 113 -5.33 -11.06 -2.12
CA ALA A 113 -5.76 -12.42 -2.44
C ALA A 113 -4.83 -13.47 -1.81
N ILE A 114 -3.52 -13.30 -1.95
CA ILE A 114 -2.52 -14.18 -1.32
C ILE A 114 -2.70 -14.22 0.19
N LEU A 115 -2.80 -13.05 0.84
CA LEU A 115 -2.97 -12.95 2.30
C LEU A 115 -4.27 -13.62 2.75
N THR A 116 -5.37 -13.41 2.03
CA THR A 116 -6.66 -14.03 2.36
C THR A 116 -6.64 -15.54 2.18
N LEU A 117 -5.93 -16.06 1.17
CA LEU A 117 -5.76 -17.50 0.96
C LEU A 117 -4.87 -18.13 2.03
N LEU A 118 -3.75 -17.49 2.35
CA LEU A 118 -2.83 -17.94 3.40
C LEU A 118 -3.51 -17.93 4.77
N ASP A 119 -4.29 -16.90 5.09
CA ASP A 119 -5.04 -16.80 6.34
C ASP A 119 -5.97 -18.01 6.56
N LYS A 120 -6.59 -18.51 5.48
CA LYS A 120 -7.48 -19.67 5.52
C LYS A 120 -6.77 -21.02 5.59
N ARG A 121 -5.47 -21.07 5.26
CA ARG A 121 -4.70 -22.32 5.15
C ARG A 121 -3.67 -22.51 6.26
N LEU A 122 -3.13 -21.42 6.81
CA LEU A 122 -2.08 -21.50 7.82
C LEU A 122 -2.64 -21.94 9.18
N PRO A 123 -1.96 -22.84 9.90
CA PRO A 123 -2.35 -23.24 11.24
C PRO A 123 -2.20 -22.06 12.20
N SER A 124 -2.97 -22.04 13.28
CA SER A 124 -2.82 -21.03 14.33
C SER A 124 -1.95 -21.53 15.49
N LEU A 125 -0.96 -20.73 15.91
CA LEU A 125 -0.16 -20.99 17.12
C LEU A 125 -0.86 -20.49 18.39
N VAL A 126 -1.76 -19.52 18.25
CA VAL A 126 -2.61 -19.01 19.34
C VAL A 126 -4.03 -19.51 19.12
N ARG A 127 -4.62 -20.16 20.12
CA ARG A 127 -6.01 -20.62 20.10
C ARG A 127 -6.98 -19.50 20.47
#